data_AF-A0A9D2CFR3-F1
#
_entry.id   AF-A0A9D2CFR3-F1
#
_cell.length_a   1.000
_cell.length_b   1.000
_cell.length_c   1.000
_cell.angle_alpha   90.00
_cell.angle_beta   90.00
_cell.angle_gamma   90.00
#
_symmetry.space_group_name_H-M   'P 1'
#
loop_
_entity.id
_entity.type
_entity.pdbx_description
1 polymer ?
#
loop_
_entity_poly.entity_id
_entity_poly.type
_entity_poly.pdbx_seq_one_letter_code
_entity_poly.pdbx_strand_id
1 'polypeptide(L)'
;MQKVKKHTLAFETKLIYLLCVAVLLVFAAAAVAGWLFAPFPIGAVLTGVCGFAVLFLALLACGWTKYSTQYYRIACSGEYPAVHFTDNAGIVFYAANAETVGGYLRELGRIPPLPERYTREEWLMREQTTDELRRRTLGNCVVASYPPLCLADLVLLQSKTIFLSRKTYGTYRAFFDCSGIKNTNTFIFINGGQE
;
A
#
# COMPACT_ATOMS: atom_id res chain seq x y z
N MET A 1 22.36 -11.26 -11.47
CA MET A 1 21.84 -10.81 -10.16
C MET A 1 22.43 -9.45 -9.81
N GLN A 2 21.82 -8.35 -10.24
CA GLN A 2 22.14 -7.03 -9.71
C GLN A 2 21.43 -6.89 -8.37
N LYS A 3 22.19 -6.85 -7.28
CA LYS A 3 21.68 -6.47 -5.95
C LYS A 3 21.04 -5.09 -6.10
N VAL A 4 19.71 -5.02 -6.16
CA VAL A 4 18.98 -3.75 -6.01
C VAL A 4 19.48 -3.15 -4.70
N LYS A 5 20.15 -2.00 -4.80
CA LYS A 5 20.92 -1.40 -3.72
C LYS A 5 19.98 -1.14 -2.54
N LYS A 6 20.11 -1.96 -1.50
CA LYS A 6 19.56 -1.75 -0.14
C LYS A 6 19.80 -0.33 0.41
N HIS A 7 20.75 0.40 -0.19
CA HIS A 7 21.09 1.79 0.13
C HIS A 7 20.03 2.82 -0.27
N THR A 8 19.22 2.60 -1.32
CA THR A 8 18.28 3.64 -1.78
C THR A 8 17.09 3.78 -0.82
N LEU A 9 16.52 2.65 -0.36
CA LEU A 9 15.41 2.66 0.59
C LEU A 9 15.82 3.17 1.98
N ALA A 10 17.02 2.79 2.45
CA ALA A 10 17.58 3.29 3.71
C ALA A 10 17.91 4.78 3.65
N PHE A 11 18.24 5.30 2.46
CA PHE A 11 18.47 6.73 2.25
C PHE A 11 17.16 7.51 2.23
N GLU A 12 16.13 7.01 1.54
CA GLU A 12 14.80 7.63 1.50
C GLU A 12 14.15 7.69 2.89
N THR A 13 14.21 6.61 3.67
CA THR A 13 13.71 6.62 5.07
C THR A 13 14.50 7.58 5.96
N LYS A 14 15.83 7.65 5.81
CA LYS A 14 16.65 8.62 6.54
C LYS A 14 16.36 10.07 6.14
N LEU A 15 16.10 10.32 4.85
CA LEU A 15 15.78 11.65 4.33
C LEU A 15 14.40 12.12 4.81
N ILE A 16 13.40 11.24 4.84
CA ILE A 16 12.08 11.54 5.42
C ILE A 16 12.21 11.81 6.92
N TYR A 17 12.98 11.01 7.67
CA TYR A 17 13.24 11.27 9.08
C TYR A 17 13.92 12.63 9.30
N LEU A 18 14.91 12.97 8.48
CA LEU A 18 15.62 14.24 8.55
C LEU A 18 14.69 15.43 8.22
N LEU A 19 13.80 15.28 7.24
CA LEU A 19 12.78 16.28 6.92
C LEU A 19 11.80 16.48 8.09
N CYS A 20 11.33 15.38 8.70
CA CYS A 20 10.47 15.45 9.88
C CYS A 20 11.18 16.15 11.06
N VAL A 21 12.45 15.85 11.30
CA VAL A 21 13.25 16.53 12.33
C VAL A 21 13.42 18.02 12.00
N ALA A 22 13.67 18.37 10.74
CA ALA A 22 13.78 19.77 10.32
C ALA A 22 12.47 20.54 10.54
N VAL A 23 11.32 19.94 10.18
CA VAL A 23 10.00 20.53 10.43
C VAL A 23 9.76 20.73 11.92
N LEU A 24 10.09 19.74 12.76
CA LEU A 24 9.98 19.85 14.21
C LEU A 24 10.87 20.95 14.79
N LEU A 25 12.09 21.12 14.27
CA LEU A 25 13.00 22.20 14.67
C LEU A 25 12.46 23.59 14.31
N VAL A 26 11.82 23.73 13.14
CA VAL A 26 11.16 24.98 12.72
C VAL A 26 10.01 25.32 13.67
N PHE A 27 9.18 24.35 14.03
CA PHE A 27 8.10 24.55 15.00
C PHE A 27 8.62 24.88 16.40
N ALA A 28 9.68 24.20 16.86
CA ALA A 28 10.32 24.52 18.13
C ALA A 28 10.90 25.94 18.15
N ALA A 29 11.57 26.37 17.07
CA ALA A 29 12.08 27.74 16.93
C ALA A 29 10.96 28.78 16.90
N ALA A 30 9.84 28.49 16.21
CA ALA A 30 8.68 29.37 16.16
C ALA A 30 7.99 29.51 17.53
N ALA A 31 7.90 28.43 18.32
CA ALA A 31 7.39 28.49 19.68
C ALA A 31 8.28 29.35 20.58
N VAL A 32 9.61 29.18 20.53
CA VAL A 32 10.57 29.98 21.32
C VAL A 32 10.52 31.45 20.92
N ALA A 33 10.46 31.76 19.63
CA ALA A 33 10.28 33.12 19.14
C ALA A 33 8.95 33.74 19.57
N GLY A 34 7.86 32.95 19.58
CA GLY A 34 6.55 33.38 20.07
C GLY A 34 6.56 33.78 21.55
N TRP A 35 7.34 33.08 22.39
CA TRP A 35 7.50 33.45 23.80
C TRP A 35 8.44 34.65 24.02
N LEU A 36 9.45 34.81 23.16
CA LEU A 36 10.41 35.91 23.29
C LEU A 36 9.90 37.25 22.74
N PHE A 37 9.02 37.22 21.74
CA PHE A 37 8.64 38.42 20.97
C PHE A 37 7.13 38.70 20.90
N ALA A 38 6.26 37.82 21.42
CA ALA A 38 4.81 38.01 21.36
C ALA A 38 4.15 38.03 22.76
N PRO A 39 3.01 38.72 22.92
CA PRO A 39 2.25 38.70 24.17
C PRO A 39 1.79 37.29 24.54
N PHE A 40 1.73 37.01 25.84
CA PHE A 40 1.42 35.71 26.46
C PHE A 40 0.37 34.82 25.72
N PRO A 41 -0.81 35.33 25.29
CA PRO A 41 -1.79 34.50 24.58
C PRO A 41 -1.29 33.97 23.22
N ILE A 42 -0.44 34.70 22.51
CA ILE A 42 0.09 34.28 21.20
C ILE A 42 1.17 33.21 21.38
N GLY A 43 2.05 33.38 22.38
CA GLY A 43 3.04 32.37 22.76
C GLY A 43 2.39 31.05 23.17
N ALA A 44 1.34 31.11 24.00
CA ALA A 44 0.58 29.93 24.43
C ALA A 44 -0.09 29.19 23.25
N VAL A 45 -0.73 29.90 22.32
CA VAL A 45 -1.36 29.30 21.13
C VAL A 45 -0.33 28.64 20.22
N LEU A 46 0.80 29.29 19.94
CA LEU A 46 1.87 28.73 19.10
C LEU A 46 2.46 27.45 19.74
N THR A 47 2.61 27.43 21.06
CA THR A 47 3.09 26.25 21.79
C THR A 47 2.10 25.10 21.70
N GLY A 48 0.80 25.39 21.82
CA GLY A 48 -0.27 24.39 21.66
C GLY A 48 -0.33 23.79 20.26
N VAL A 49 -0.21 24.63 19.22
CA VAL A 49 -0.15 24.16 17.82
C VAL A 49 1.10 23.31 17.57
N CYS A 50 2.26 23.71 18.09
CA CYS A 50 3.49 22.92 17.98
C CYS A 50 3.36 21.58 18.70
N GLY A 51 2.82 21.56 19.92
CA GLY A 51 2.57 20.33 20.67
C GLY A 51 1.62 19.38 19.95
N PHE A 52 0.54 19.90 19.36
CA PHE A 52 -0.38 19.12 18.54
C PHE A 52 0.31 18.56 17.29
N ALA A 53 1.09 19.38 16.57
CA ALA A 53 1.81 18.96 15.39
C ALA A 53 2.82 17.83 15.72
N VAL A 54 3.56 17.96 16.82
CA VAL A 54 4.49 16.91 17.28
C VAL A 54 3.75 15.62 17.60
N LEU A 55 2.66 15.70 18.37
CA LEU A 55 1.87 14.53 18.74
C LEU A 55 1.27 13.84 17.50
N PHE A 56 0.71 14.62 16.58
CA PHE A 56 0.13 14.13 15.34
C PHE A 56 1.19 13.45 14.46
N LEU A 57 2.37 14.08 14.28
CA LEU A 57 3.49 13.49 13.56
C LEU A 57 4.00 12.21 14.23
N ALA A 58 4.08 12.17 15.56
CA ALA A 58 4.50 10.97 16.29
C ALA A 58 3.50 9.80 16.11
N LEU A 59 2.20 10.09 16.14
CA LEU A 59 1.16 9.09 15.88
C LEU A 59 1.22 8.57 14.43
N LEU A 60 1.37 9.47 13.46
CA LEU A 60 1.55 9.10 12.05
C LEU A 60 2.81 8.25 11.83
N ALA A 61 3.95 8.66 12.41
CA ALA A 61 5.20 7.92 12.31
C ALA A 61 5.12 6.53 12.95
N CYS A 62 4.46 6.41 14.11
CA CYS A 62 4.24 5.12 14.77
C CYS A 62 3.30 4.21 13.96
N GLY A 63 2.22 4.78 13.40
CA GLY A 63 1.32 4.07 12.49
C GLY A 63 2.05 3.57 11.25
N TRP A 64 2.84 4.44 10.61
CA TRP A 64 3.62 4.11 9.43
C TRP A 64 4.68 3.05 9.69
N THR A 65 5.42 3.14 10.80
CA THR A 65 6.47 2.15 11.12
C THR A 65 5.89 0.77 11.37
N LYS A 66 4.76 0.67 12.11
CA LYS A 66 4.06 -0.61 12.30
C LYS A 66 3.56 -1.18 10.98
N TYR A 67 2.88 -0.36 10.19
CA TYR A 67 2.36 -0.75 8.89
C TYR A 67 3.48 -1.24 7.97
N SER A 68 4.51 -0.42 7.79
CA SER A 68 5.58 -0.67 6.83
C SER A 68 6.37 -1.91 7.22
N THR A 69 6.67 -2.09 8.51
CA THR A 69 7.32 -3.32 9.01
C THR A 69 6.54 -4.58 8.65
N GLN A 70 5.21 -4.56 8.81
CA GLN A 70 4.36 -5.70 8.43
C GLN A 70 4.35 -5.92 6.91
N TYR A 71 4.21 -4.84 6.14
CA TYR A 71 4.26 -4.90 4.68
C TYR A 71 5.59 -5.48 4.19
N TYR A 72 6.73 -4.93 4.65
CA TYR A 72 8.08 -5.40 4.30
C TYR A 72 8.26 -6.88 4.64
N ARG A 73 7.76 -7.32 5.81
CA ARG A 73 7.82 -8.72 6.22
C ARG A 73 7.07 -9.61 5.24
N ILE A 74 5.86 -9.23 4.83
CA ILE A 74 5.02 -10.03 3.92
C ILE A 74 5.58 -9.99 2.49
N ALA A 75 5.96 -8.81 2.00
CA ALA A 75 6.51 -8.61 0.66
C ALA A 75 7.76 -9.47 0.39
N CYS A 76 8.64 -9.61 1.40
CA CYS A 76 9.84 -10.42 1.31
C CYS A 76 9.66 -11.90 1.74
N SER A 77 8.55 -12.24 2.40
CA SER A 77 8.32 -13.60 2.92
C SER A 77 7.95 -14.59 1.82
N GLY A 78 8.55 -15.78 1.79
CA GLY A 78 8.15 -16.86 0.87
C GLY A 78 6.73 -17.40 1.09
N GLU A 79 6.10 -17.11 2.23
CA GLU A 79 4.76 -17.60 2.60
C GLU A 79 3.65 -17.05 1.71
N TYR A 80 3.87 -15.89 1.07
CA TYR A 80 2.91 -15.23 0.19
C TYR A 80 3.43 -15.20 -1.25
N PRO A 81 3.43 -16.33 -1.98
CA PRO A 81 4.07 -16.41 -3.29
C PRO A 81 3.29 -15.67 -4.40
N ALA A 82 2.01 -15.36 -4.17
CA ALA A 82 1.14 -14.69 -5.14
C ALA A 82 0.66 -13.32 -4.62
N VAL A 83 0.62 -12.33 -5.52
CA VAL A 83 0.22 -10.94 -5.24
C VAL A 83 -0.72 -10.46 -6.33
N HIS A 84 -1.80 -9.78 -5.97
CA HIS A 84 -2.72 -9.12 -6.91
C HIS A 84 -2.67 -7.61 -6.73
N PHE A 85 -2.49 -6.89 -7.83
CA PHE A 85 -2.69 -5.45 -7.91
C PHE A 85 -4.09 -5.13 -8.37
N THR A 86 -4.84 -4.46 -7.50
CA THR A 86 -6.18 -3.97 -7.82
C THR A 86 -6.11 -2.72 -8.69
N ASP A 87 -7.21 -2.38 -9.35
CA ASP A 87 -7.26 -1.21 -10.24
C ASP A 87 -7.04 0.14 -9.53
N ASN A 88 -7.25 0.18 -8.21
CA ASN A 88 -6.97 1.34 -7.36
C ASN A 88 -5.53 1.34 -6.80
N ALA A 89 -4.62 0.58 -7.42
CA ALA A 89 -3.25 0.36 -6.97
C ALA A 89 -3.12 -0.28 -5.57
N GLY A 90 -4.19 -0.89 -5.05
CA GLY A 90 -4.13 -1.69 -3.83
C GLY A 90 -3.39 -3.01 -4.08
N ILE A 91 -2.83 -3.58 -3.01
CA ILE A 91 -2.00 -4.78 -3.09
C ILE A 91 -2.60 -5.84 -2.19
N VAL A 92 -2.84 -7.02 -2.75
CA VAL A 92 -3.36 -8.17 -2.00
C VAL A 92 -2.38 -9.32 -2.09
N PHE A 93 -1.88 -9.77 -0.94
CA PHE A 93 -1.00 -10.92 -0.81
C PHE A 93 -1.80 -12.18 -0.49
N TYR A 94 -1.48 -13.27 -1.17
CA TYR A 94 -2.12 -14.56 -0.96
C TYR A 94 -1.10 -15.60 -0.51
N ALA A 95 -1.38 -16.26 0.61
CA ALA A 95 -0.64 -17.43 1.07
C ALA A 95 -1.09 -18.72 0.35
N ALA A 96 -1.17 -18.66 -0.98
CA ALA A 96 -1.58 -19.74 -1.87
C ALA A 96 -0.76 -19.70 -3.15
N ASN A 97 -0.66 -20.84 -3.85
CA ASN A 97 0.09 -20.91 -5.09
C ASN A 97 -0.54 -20.05 -6.20
N ALA A 98 0.23 -19.76 -7.24
CA ALA A 98 -0.22 -18.92 -8.35
C ALA A 98 -1.40 -19.53 -9.12
N GLU A 99 -1.49 -20.86 -9.22
CA GLU A 99 -2.55 -21.53 -9.98
C GLU A 99 -3.93 -21.35 -9.30
N THR A 100 -4.01 -21.58 -8.00
CA THR A 100 -5.22 -21.38 -7.20
C THR A 100 -5.64 -19.91 -7.20
N VAL A 101 -4.70 -18.99 -7.03
CA VAL A 101 -4.99 -17.55 -7.05
C VAL A 101 -5.42 -17.09 -8.44
N GLY A 102 -4.77 -17.56 -9.50
CA GLY A 102 -5.15 -17.26 -10.88
C GLY A 102 -6.55 -17.80 -11.23
N GLY A 103 -6.90 -18.99 -10.74
CA GLY A 103 -8.24 -19.57 -10.85
C GLY A 103 -9.28 -18.71 -10.13
N TYR A 104 -9.02 -18.34 -8.87
CA TYR A 104 -9.88 -17.45 -8.10
C TYR A 104 -10.10 -16.11 -8.80
N LEU A 105 -9.04 -15.44 -9.25
CA LEU A 105 -9.15 -14.12 -9.89
C LEU A 105 -9.88 -14.20 -11.24
N ARG A 106 -9.74 -15.31 -11.98
CA ARG A 106 -10.49 -15.53 -13.22
C ARG A 106 -11.99 -15.71 -12.95
N GLU A 107 -12.35 -16.47 -11.92
CA GLU A 107 -13.75 -16.65 -11.54
C GLU A 107 -14.35 -15.37 -10.93
N LEU A 108 -13.55 -14.62 -10.16
CA LEU A 108 -13.94 -13.33 -9.61
C LEU A 108 -14.26 -12.33 -10.73
N GLY A 109 -13.46 -12.32 -11.80
CA GLY A 109 -13.70 -11.49 -12.98
C GLY A 109 -14.95 -11.87 -13.79
N ARG A 110 -15.57 -13.03 -13.52
CA ARG A 110 -16.87 -13.42 -14.11
C ARG A 110 -18.06 -12.90 -13.30
N ILE A 111 -17.85 -12.48 -12.05
CA ILE A 111 -18.90 -11.86 -11.25
C ILE A 111 -19.16 -10.47 -11.84
N PRO A 112 -20.40 -10.18 -12.30
CA PRO A 112 -20.70 -8.90 -12.90
C PRO A 112 -20.41 -7.75 -11.93
N PRO A 113 -19.90 -6.61 -12.43
CA PRO A 113 -19.77 -5.41 -11.61
C PRO A 113 -21.16 -4.95 -11.12
N LEU A 114 -21.19 -4.32 -9.95
CA LEU A 114 -22.42 -3.65 -9.50
C LEU A 114 -22.75 -2.52 -10.47
N PRO A 115 -24.03 -2.34 -10.82
CA PRO A 115 -24.46 -1.18 -11.60
C PRO A 115 -24.19 0.11 -10.83
N GLU A 116 -24.17 1.25 -11.54
CA GLU A 116 -23.92 2.57 -10.94
C GLU A 116 -24.91 2.91 -9.81
N ARG A 117 -26.14 2.40 -9.93
CA ARG A 117 -27.14 2.42 -8.87
C ARG A 117 -27.50 0.97 -8.55
N TYR A 118 -27.22 0.57 -7.32
CA TYR A 118 -27.52 -0.78 -6.86
C TYR A 118 -28.31 -0.74 -5.55
N THR A 119 -29.09 -1.79 -5.31
CA THR A 119 -29.81 -1.95 -4.04
C THR A 119 -28.92 -2.64 -3.01
N ARG A 120 -29.32 -2.56 -1.72
CA ARG A 120 -28.62 -3.27 -0.65
C ARG A 120 -28.63 -4.78 -0.90
N GLU A 121 -29.73 -5.33 -1.41
CA GLU A 121 -29.86 -6.76 -1.72
C GLU A 121 -28.86 -7.19 -2.80
N GLU A 122 -28.70 -6.40 -3.86
CA GLU A 122 -27.73 -6.67 -4.93
C GLU A 122 -26.29 -6.64 -4.41
N TRP A 123 -25.97 -5.69 -3.52
CA TRP A 123 -24.67 -5.63 -2.87
C TRP A 123 -24.40 -6.86 -2.00
N LEU A 124 -25.38 -7.26 -1.16
CA LEU A 124 -25.27 -8.43 -0.30
C LEU A 124 -25.14 -9.73 -1.11
N MET A 125 -25.93 -9.87 -2.19
CA MET A 125 -25.86 -11.03 -3.05
C MET A 125 -24.48 -11.17 -3.70
N ARG A 126 -23.90 -10.04 -4.15
CA ARG A 126 -22.55 -10.03 -4.71
C ARG A 126 -21.49 -10.36 -3.66
N GLU A 127 -21.61 -9.81 -2.45
CA GLU A 127 -20.70 -10.09 -1.34
C GLU A 127 -20.72 -11.58 -0.98
N GLN A 128 -21.91 -12.16 -0.80
CA GLN A 128 -22.10 -13.59 -0.54
C GLN A 128 -21.49 -14.45 -1.65
N THR A 129 -21.75 -14.11 -2.91
CA THR A 129 -21.19 -14.83 -4.06
C THR A 129 -19.65 -14.78 -4.05
N THR A 130 -19.08 -13.63 -3.70
CA THR A 130 -17.63 -13.43 -3.63
C THR A 130 -17.01 -14.21 -2.47
N ASP A 131 -17.68 -14.26 -1.32
CA ASP A 131 -17.26 -15.01 -0.14
C ASP A 131 -17.34 -16.52 -0.36
N GLU A 132 -18.41 -17.01 -0.96
CA GLU A 132 -18.55 -18.42 -1.36
C GLU A 132 -17.46 -18.81 -2.35
N LEU A 133 -17.22 -17.96 -3.36
CA LEU A 133 -16.15 -18.17 -4.33
C LEU A 133 -14.79 -18.24 -3.63
N ARG A 134 -14.50 -17.31 -2.72
CA ARG A 134 -13.26 -17.28 -1.95
C ARG A 134 -13.11 -18.55 -1.12
N ARG A 135 -14.14 -18.98 -0.39
CA ARG A 135 -14.12 -20.21 0.41
C ARG A 135 -13.91 -21.45 -0.45
N ARG A 136 -14.54 -21.52 -1.62
CA ARG A 136 -14.42 -22.66 -2.54
C ARG A 136 -13.04 -22.77 -3.18
N THR A 137 -12.45 -21.64 -3.57
CA THR A 137 -11.21 -21.61 -4.34
C THR A 137 -9.97 -21.47 -3.46
N LEU A 138 -9.95 -20.46 -2.59
CA LEU A 138 -8.83 -20.15 -1.71
C LEU A 138 -8.92 -20.88 -0.35
N GLY A 139 -10.09 -21.40 0.02
CA GLY A 139 -10.27 -22.08 1.30
C GLY A 139 -9.94 -21.18 2.49
N ASN A 140 -9.14 -21.70 3.42
CA ASN A 140 -8.65 -20.97 4.60
C ASN A 140 -7.33 -20.24 4.35
N CYS A 141 -7.00 -19.92 3.09
CA CYS A 141 -5.79 -19.20 2.75
C CYS A 141 -5.76 -17.83 3.45
N VAL A 142 -4.61 -17.52 4.06
CA VAL A 142 -4.34 -16.21 4.64
C VAL A 142 -4.19 -15.19 3.53
N VAL A 143 -4.97 -14.11 3.61
CA VAL A 143 -4.93 -13.00 2.65
C VAL A 143 -4.64 -11.73 3.42
N ALA A 144 -3.63 -10.98 2.99
CA ALA A 144 -3.32 -9.67 3.54
C ALA A 144 -3.56 -8.61 2.47
N SER A 145 -4.47 -7.67 2.75
CA SER A 145 -4.80 -6.56 1.85
C SER A 145 -4.19 -5.27 2.38
N TYR A 146 -3.57 -4.53 1.49
CA TYR A 146 -2.90 -3.27 1.79
C TYR A 146 -3.40 -2.19 0.83
N PRO A 147 -3.73 -0.98 1.34
CA PRO A 147 -4.07 0.14 0.49
C PRO A 147 -2.90 0.52 -0.42
N PRO A 148 -3.15 1.24 -1.52
CA PRO A 148 -2.10 1.78 -2.36
C PRO A 148 -1.18 2.66 -1.50
N LEU A 149 0.03 2.18 -1.27
CA LEU A 149 1.09 3.02 -0.75
C LEU A 149 2.15 3.19 -1.82
N CYS A 150 2.96 4.22 -1.59
CA CYS A 150 4.06 4.70 -2.43
C CYS A 150 4.53 3.63 -3.42
N LEU A 151 4.43 3.91 -4.72
CA LEU A 151 4.83 2.96 -5.76
C LEU A 151 6.25 2.41 -5.50
N ALA A 152 7.15 3.18 -4.87
CA ALA A 152 8.48 2.71 -4.44
C ALA A 152 8.47 1.42 -3.60
N ASP A 153 7.44 1.17 -2.79
CA ASP A 153 7.32 -0.06 -1.98
C ASP A 153 7.12 -1.30 -2.85
N LEU A 154 6.68 -1.16 -4.10
CA LEU A 154 6.52 -2.29 -4.99
C LEU A 154 7.86 -2.92 -5.41
N VAL A 155 8.97 -2.15 -5.36
CA VAL A 155 10.33 -2.62 -5.65
C VAL A 155 10.77 -3.74 -4.70
N LEU A 156 10.12 -3.84 -3.54
CA LEU A 156 10.42 -4.81 -2.49
C LEU A 156 9.85 -6.19 -2.79
N LEU A 157 8.87 -6.27 -3.70
CA LEU A 157 8.34 -7.55 -4.15
C LEU A 157 9.46 -8.33 -4.83
N GLN A 158 9.81 -9.47 -4.24
CA GLN A 158 10.85 -10.35 -4.76
C GLN A 158 10.32 -11.77 -4.89
N SER A 159 10.56 -12.38 -6.05
CA SER A 159 10.21 -13.76 -6.36
C SER A 159 8.72 -14.06 -6.20
N LYS A 160 7.86 -13.09 -6.54
CA LYS A 160 6.40 -13.20 -6.50
C LYS A 160 5.81 -13.49 -7.88
N THR A 161 4.66 -14.13 -7.89
CA THR A 161 3.77 -14.10 -9.05
C THR A 161 2.77 -12.97 -8.87
N ILE A 162 2.84 -11.99 -9.77
CA ILE A 162 2.08 -10.76 -9.72
C ILE A 162 0.93 -10.84 -10.74
N PHE A 163 -0.30 -10.76 -10.23
CA PHE A 163 -1.53 -10.67 -10.99
C PHE A 163 -1.93 -9.20 -11.12
N LEU A 164 -2.20 -8.74 -12.34
CA LEU A 164 -2.68 -7.36 -12.57
C LEU A 164 -3.45 -7.24 -13.88
N SER A 165 -4.34 -6.25 -13.97
CA SER A 165 -5.05 -5.95 -15.22
C SER A 165 -4.12 -5.22 -16.21
N ARG A 166 -4.38 -5.37 -17.51
CA ARG A 166 -3.66 -4.60 -18.55
C ARG A 166 -3.90 -3.10 -18.43
N LYS A 167 -5.09 -2.71 -17.98
CA LYS A 167 -5.44 -1.31 -17.70
C LYS A 167 -4.52 -0.73 -16.63
N THR A 168 -4.42 -1.41 -15.49
CA THR A 168 -3.56 -0.99 -14.38
C THR A 168 -2.09 -0.95 -14.77
N TYR A 169 -1.64 -1.94 -15.55
CA TYR A 169 -0.30 -1.91 -16.12
C TYR A 169 -0.07 -0.70 -17.02
N GLY A 170 -1.03 -0.36 -17.89
CA GLY A 170 -0.96 0.80 -18.78
C GLY A 170 -0.86 2.12 -18.01
N THR A 171 -1.71 2.31 -17.01
CA THR A 171 -1.73 3.52 -16.16
C THR A 171 -0.41 3.73 -15.43
N TYR A 172 0.22 2.67 -14.92
CA TYR A 172 1.45 2.74 -14.13
C TYR A 172 2.67 2.18 -14.88
N ARG A 173 2.63 2.19 -16.21
CA ARG A 173 3.63 1.52 -17.06
C ARG A 173 5.05 1.96 -16.78
N ALA A 174 5.28 3.27 -16.73
CA ALA A 174 6.60 3.84 -16.48
C ALA A 174 7.18 3.34 -15.15
N PHE A 175 6.34 3.12 -14.15
CA PHE A 175 6.77 2.59 -12.88
C PHE A 175 7.16 1.11 -12.99
N PHE A 176 6.32 0.25 -13.55
CA PHE A 176 6.64 -1.19 -13.70
C PHE A 176 7.85 -1.45 -14.61
N ASP A 177 8.02 -0.63 -15.65
CA ASP A 177 9.14 -0.74 -16.60
C ASP A 177 10.47 -0.27 -15.97
N CYS A 178 10.46 0.77 -15.12
CA CYS A 178 11.69 1.35 -14.55
C CYS A 178 12.08 0.84 -13.15
N SER A 179 11.16 0.20 -12.42
CA SER A 179 11.35 -0.20 -11.00
C SER A 179 12.09 -1.53 -10.80
N GLY A 180 12.43 -2.25 -11.87
CA GLY A 180 13.10 -3.56 -11.80
C GLY A 180 12.21 -4.71 -11.31
N ILE A 181 10.95 -4.45 -10.95
CA ILE A 181 9.98 -5.45 -10.46
C ILE A 181 9.76 -6.56 -11.50
N LYS A 182 9.78 -6.21 -12.79
CA LYS A 182 9.73 -7.15 -13.92
C LYS A 182 10.85 -8.17 -13.94
N ASN A 183 12.02 -7.82 -13.41
CA ASN A 183 13.20 -8.69 -13.47
C ASN A 183 13.21 -9.72 -12.33
N THR A 184 12.48 -9.46 -11.25
CA THR A 184 12.47 -10.27 -10.03
C THR A 184 11.18 -11.03 -9.80
N ASN A 185 10.14 -10.78 -10.59
CA ASN A 185 8.80 -11.32 -10.39
C ASN A 185 8.18 -11.79 -11.71
N THR A 186 7.27 -12.75 -11.63
CA THR A 186 6.51 -13.26 -12.77
C THR A 186 5.20 -12.50 -12.89
N PHE A 187 4.91 -11.95 -14.07
CA PHE A 187 3.68 -11.16 -14.30
C PHE A 187 2.63 -12.02 -15.01
N ILE A 188 1.41 -12.06 -14.47
CA ILE A 188 0.24 -12.70 -15.08
C ILE A 188 -0.84 -11.64 -15.27
N PHE A 189 -1.24 -11.42 -16.52
CA PHE A 189 -2.30 -10.46 -16.82
C PHE A 189 -3.67 -11.11 -16.66
N ILE A 190 -4.46 -10.58 -15.73
CA ILE A 190 -5.85 -10.96 -15.51
C ILE A 190 -6.72 -10.09 -16.41
N ASN A 191 -6.94 -10.56 -17.63
CA ASN A 191 -7.93 -9.95 -18.52
C ASN A 191 -9.30 -10.54 -18.20
N GLY A 192 -10.16 -9.75 -17.54
CA GLY A 192 -11.61 -9.87 -17.61
C GLY A 192 -12.16 -8.76 -18.51
N GLY A 193 -12.85 -9.17 -19.58
CA GLY A 193 -13.66 -8.39 -20.54
C GLY A 193 -13.62 -6.86 -20.50
N GLN A 194 -13.03 -6.26 -21.55
CA GLN A 194 -13.76 -5.52 -22.59
C GLN A 194 -12.75 -5.09 -23.65
N GLU A 195 -13.01 -5.53 -24.88
CA GLU A 195 -12.61 -4.85 -26.12
C GLU A 195 -13.20 -3.44 -26.15
#